data_AF-A0A6N2U2B1-F1
#
_entry.id   AF-A0A6N2U2B1-F1
#
_cell.length_a   1.000
_cell.length_b   1.000
_cell.length_c   1.000
_cell.angle_alpha   90.00
_cell.angle_beta   90.00
_cell.angle_gamma   90.00
#
_symmetry.space_group_name_H-M   'P 1'
#
loop_
_entity.id
_entity.type
_entity.pdbx_description
1 polymer ?
#
loop_
_entity_poly.entity_id
_entity_poly.type
_entity_poly.pdbx_seq_one_letter_code
_entity_poly.pdbx_strand_id
1 'polypeptide(L)'
;MEFYKNLNRFRKEKGWSQEELGNRLNVSRQTVSKWELGTTTPEMNKLMELSRIFQVSIDELVGNSNAPGEKEVVYVTVNLHYEYKSRLTVFGIPLVHINFGRGMYKAKGVIAIGNFAVGLFSMGLLSAGLISIGTASLGLLAFGGLALGGLAIGGAALGIFAIGGLAVGVYAAGGCALAARIAVGGYANAHIAIGGAADGAFVFTEKGAAACEEIRQTILREYPRTWKFLIRLFSAAMR
;
A
#
# COMPACT_ATOMS: atom_id res chain seq x y z
N MET A 1 19.06 -45.59 -26.54
CA MET A 1 19.71 -44.40 -25.96
C MET A 1 20.15 -43.49 -27.10
N GLU A 2 19.74 -42.23 -27.10
CA GLU A 2 20.02 -41.26 -28.17
C GLU A 2 21.34 -40.50 -27.95
N PHE A 3 22.13 -40.90 -26.94
CA PHE A 3 23.37 -40.24 -26.51
C PHE A 3 24.30 -39.79 -27.63
N TYR A 4 24.65 -40.67 -28.57
CA TYR A 4 25.60 -40.34 -29.66
C TYR A 4 25.07 -39.24 -30.60
N LYS A 5 23.75 -39.19 -30.84
CA LYS A 5 23.09 -38.14 -31.62
C LYS A 5 23.12 -36.80 -30.86
N ASN A 6 22.79 -36.83 -29.57
CA ASN A 6 22.79 -35.64 -28.73
C ASN A 6 24.20 -35.07 -28.54
N LEU A 7 25.21 -35.93 -28.37
CA LEU A 7 26.61 -35.51 -28.29
C LEU A 7 27.07 -34.81 -29.59
N ASN A 8 26.76 -35.39 -30.75
CA ASN A 8 27.09 -34.78 -32.04
C ASN A 8 26.39 -33.43 -32.23
N ARG A 9 25.11 -33.35 -31.83
CA ARG A 9 24.31 -32.11 -31.87
C ARG A 9 24.94 -31.03 -30.99
N PHE A 10 25.16 -31.29 -29.71
CA PHE A 10 25.69 -30.30 -28.77
C PHE A 10 27.10 -29.84 -29.15
N ARG A 11 27.95 -30.73 -29.68
CA ARG A 11 29.26 -30.34 -30.22
C ARG A 11 29.12 -29.36 -31.39
N LYS A 12 28.23 -29.64 -32.33
CA LYS A 12 28.00 -28.80 -33.51
C LYS A 12 27.37 -27.45 -33.15
N GLU A 13 26.45 -27.40 -32.20
CA GLU A 13 25.86 -26.15 -31.70
C GLU A 13 26.89 -25.22 -31.09
N LYS A 14 27.92 -25.77 -30.44
CA LYS A 14 29.07 -25.01 -29.94
C LYS A 14 30.13 -24.70 -31.01
N GLY A 15 29.93 -25.18 -32.24
CA GLY A 15 30.85 -24.98 -33.36
C GLY A 15 32.18 -25.71 -33.23
N TRP A 16 32.28 -26.73 -32.37
CA TRP A 16 33.56 -27.38 -32.06
C TRP A 16 33.89 -28.50 -33.02
N SER A 17 35.18 -28.69 -33.31
CA SER A 17 35.66 -29.91 -33.97
C SER A 17 35.71 -31.09 -32.99
N GLN A 18 35.75 -32.33 -33.49
CA GLN A 18 35.91 -33.52 -32.63
C GLN A 18 37.23 -33.50 -31.85
N GLU A 19 38.26 -32.90 -32.43
CA GLU A 19 39.58 -32.73 -31.81
C GLU A 19 39.51 -31.73 -30.67
N GLU A 20 38.83 -30.60 -30.88
CA GLU A 20 38.61 -29.59 -29.84
C GLU A 20 37.77 -30.11 -28.67
N LEU A 21 36.75 -30.93 -28.93
CA LEU A 21 36.00 -31.60 -27.87
C LEU A 21 36.87 -32.62 -27.13
N GLY A 22 37.72 -33.36 -27.85
CA GLY A 22 38.69 -34.29 -27.27
C GLY A 22 39.67 -33.58 -26.33
N ASN A 23 40.24 -32.46 -26.77
CA ASN A 23 41.16 -31.64 -25.97
C ASN A 23 40.50 -31.13 -24.68
N ARG A 24 39.24 -30.66 -24.75
CA ARG A 24 38.50 -30.18 -23.57
C ARG A 24 38.16 -31.28 -22.56
N LEU A 25 38.01 -32.52 -23.03
CA LEU A 25 37.73 -33.69 -22.20
C LEU A 25 38.98 -34.49 -21.85
N ASN A 26 40.17 -34.04 -22.26
CA ASN A 26 41.43 -34.76 -22.13
C ASN A 26 41.34 -36.21 -22.69
N VAL A 27 40.76 -36.37 -23.87
CA VAL A 27 40.66 -37.64 -24.61
C VAL A 27 41.05 -37.46 -26.07
N SER A 28 41.44 -38.54 -26.75
CA SER A 28 41.79 -38.47 -28.17
C SER A 28 40.58 -38.11 -29.05
N ARG A 29 40.81 -37.45 -30.19
CA ARG A 29 39.79 -37.24 -31.24
C ARG A 29 39.12 -38.56 -31.65
N GLN A 30 39.88 -39.66 -31.71
CA GLN A 30 39.36 -40.98 -32.06
C GLN A 30 38.34 -41.48 -31.04
N THR A 31 38.54 -41.19 -29.76
CA THR A 31 37.61 -41.53 -28.67
C THR A 31 36.28 -40.80 -28.86
N VAL A 32 36.32 -39.50 -29.14
CA VAL A 32 35.12 -38.69 -29.42
C VAL A 32 34.38 -39.19 -30.66
N SER A 33 35.12 -39.53 -31.73
CA SER A 33 34.53 -40.10 -32.95
C SER A 33 33.79 -41.41 -32.68
N LYS A 34 34.37 -42.33 -31.88
CA LYS A 34 33.72 -43.59 -31.49
C LYS A 34 32.45 -43.36 -30.66
N TRP A 35 32.44 -42.34 -29.79
CA TRP A 35 31.25 -41.94 -29.04
C TRP A 35 30.15 -41.37 -29.95
N GLU A 36 30.50 -40.52 -30.91
CA GLU A 36 29.53 -39.94 -31.86
C GLU A 36 29.00 -40.94 -32.89
N LEU A 37 29.75 -42.00 -33.18
CA LEU A 37 29.32 -43.13 -34.00
C LEU A 37 28.54 -44.19 -33.21
N GLY A 38 28.43 -44.04 -31.89
CA GLY A 38 27.76 -45.00 -31.02
C GLY A 38 28.49 -46.34 -30.87
N THR A 39 29.76 -46.42 -31.28
CA THR A 39 30.58 -47.64 -31.18
C THR A 39 31.04 -47.89 -29.74
N THR A 40 31.24 -46.83 -28.97
CA THR A 40 31.58 -46.92 -27.54
C THR A 40 30.79 -45.86 -26.77
N THR A 41 30.66 -46.04 -25.46
CA THR A 41 30.07 -45.05 -24.56
C THR A 41 31.13 -44.50 -23.62
N PRO A 42 31.06 -43.21 -23.24
CA PRO A 42 31.92 -42.65 -22.20
C PRO A 42 31.58 -43.24 -20.83
N GLU A 43 32.58 -43.33 -19.96
CA GLU A 43 32.40 -43.65 -18.56
C GLU A 43 31.68 -42.52 -17.81
N MET A 44 31.15 -42.82 -16.61
CA MET A 44 30.38 -41.87 -15.79
C MET A 44 31.12 -40.55 -15.54
N ASN A 45 32.44 -40.60 -15.31
CA ASN A 45 33.24 -39.39 -15.12
C ASN A 45 33.24 -38.48 -16.36
N LYS A 46 33.34 -39.08 -17.56
CA LYS A 46 33.30 -38.34 -18.83
C LYS A 46 31.89 -37.85 -19.15
N LEU A 47 30.84 -38.58 -18.77
CA LEU A 47 29.46 -38.11 -18.85
C LEU A 47 29.22 -36.87 -17.96
N MET A 48 29.75 -36.86 -16.74
CA MET A 48 29.68 -35.69 -15.86
C MET A 48 30.44 -34.49 -16.42
N GLU A 49 31.64 -34.70 -16.99
CA GLU A 49 32.39 -33.62 -17.65
C GLU A 49 31.63 -33.06 -18.86
N LEU A 50 31.08 -33.94 -19.71
CA LEU A 50 30.25 -33.55 -20.86
C LEU A 50 29.03 -32.72 -20.43
N SER A 51 28.31 -33.18 -19.39
CA SER A 51 27.18 -32.45 -18.81
C SER A 51 27.56 -31.04 -18.37
N ARG A 52 28.72 -30.88 -17.72
CA ARG A 52 29.23 -29.55 -17.30
C ARG A 52 29.63 -28.67 -18.48
N ILE A 53 30.33 -29.23 -19.47
CA ILE A 53 30.83 -28.49 -20.64
C ILE A 53 29.66 -27.99 -21.51
N PHE A 54 28.63 -28.82 -21.67
CA PHE A 54 27.45 -28.47 -22.47
C PHE A 54 26.34 -27.77 -21.66
N GLN A 55 26.47 -27.70 -20.32
CA GLN A 55 25.47 -27.14 -19.40
C GLN A 55 24.09 -27.79 -19.53
N VAL A 56 24.07 -29.10 -19.77
CA VAL A 56 22.85 -29.92 -19.88
C VAL A 56 22.86 -31.00 -18.82
N SER A 57 21.70 -31.51 -18.44
CA SER A 57 21.64 -32.66 -17.52
C SER A 57 22.17 -33.94 -18.19
N ILE A 58 22.62 -34.92 -17.40
CA ILE A 58 23.01 -36.23 -17.94
C ILE A 58 21.81 -36.91 -18.61
N ASP A 59 20.60 -36.75 -18.06
CA ASP A 59 19.37 -37.27 -18.66
C ASP A 59 19.12 -36.68 -20.05
N GLU A 60 19.29 -35.36 -20.21
CA GLU A 60 19.21 -34.70 -21.51
C GLU A 60 20.32 -35.17 -22.47
N LEU A 61 21.54 -35.36 -21.95
CA LEU A 61 22.68 -35.84 -22.72
C LEU A 61 22.46 -37.28 -23.24
N VAL A 62 21.84 -38.16 -22.44
CA VAL A 62 21.59 -39.57 -22.77
C VAL A 62 20.28 -39.76 -23.56
N GLY A 63 19.42 -38.74 -23.59
CA GLY A 63 18.13 -38.74 -24.30
C GLY A 63 16.98 -39.33 -23.47
N ASN A 64 17.08 -39.27 -22.15
CA ASN A 64 16.04 -39.65 -21.18
C ASN A 64 15.12 -38.48 -20.82
N SER A 65 15.16 -37.37 -21.56
CA SER A 65 14.28 -36.21 -21.35
C SER A 65 12.84 -36.49 -21.81
N ASN A 66 12.16 -37.43 -21.16
CA ASN A 66 10.72 -37.51 -21.11
C ASN A 66 10.25 -36.85 -19.79
N ALA A 67 9.45 -35.81 -19.96
CA ALA A 67 8.88 -34.89 -18.97
C ALA A 67 9.87 -33.83 -18.42
N PRO A 68 9.63 -32.52 -18.67
CA PRO A 68 10.20 -31.49 -17.81
C PRO A 68 9.74 -31.85 -16.39
N GLY A 69 10.67 -32.19 -15.50
CA GLY A 69 10.35 -32.37 -14.09
C GLY A 69 9.54 -31.16 -13.67
N GLU A 70 8.32 -31.38 -13.19
CA GLU A 70 7.54 -30.34 -12.52
C GLU A 70 8.49 -29.67 -11.55
N LYS A 71 8.91 -28.45 -11.87
CA LYS A 71 9.58 -27.62 -10.88
C LYS A 71 8.51 -27.40 -9.83
N GLU A 72 8.63 -28.11 -8.72
CA GLU A 72 7.76 -27.93 -7.57
C GLU A 72 7.96 -26.48 -7.09
N VAL A 73 7.09 -25.58 -7.53
CA VAL A 73 7.15 -24.17 -7.14
C VAL A 73 6.68 -24.11 -5.69
N VAL A 74 7.63 -24.17 -4.76
CA VAL A 74 7.38 -23.90 -3.35
C VAL A 74 7.09 -22.41 -3.20
N TYR A 75 5.81 -22.05 -3.08
CA TYR A 75 5.41 -20.70 -2.69
C TYR A 75 5.82 -20.44 -1.24
N VAL A 76 6.98 -19.82 -1.01
CA VAL A 76 7.34 -19.30 0.31
C VAL A 76 6.43 -18.11 0.61
N THR A 77 5.45 -18.30 1.49
CA THR A 77 4.64 -17.18 2.00
C THR A 77 5.51 -16.39 2.97
N VAL A 78 6.06 -15.25 2.54
CA VAL A 78 6.77 -14.35 3.45
C VAL A 78 5.74 -13.74 4.39
N ASN A 79 5.77 -14.16 5.65
CA ASN A 79 4.90 -13.64 6.69
C ASN A 79 5.44 -12.27 7.14
N LEU A 80 5.05 -11.22 6.40
CA LEU A 80 5.46 -9.85 6.66
C LEU A 80 4.65 -9.32 7.85
N HIS A 81 5.11 -9.60 9.08
CA HIS A 81 4.50 -9.17 10.33
C HIS A 81 5.56 -8.57 11.26
N TYR A 82 5.25 -7.41 11.83
CA TYR A 82 6.09 -6.71 12.79
C TYR A 82 5.25 -6.30 13.99
N GLU A 83 5.71 -6.64 15.19
CA GLU A 83 5.11 -6.25 16.45
C GLU A 83 6.19 -5.69 17.39
N TYR A 84 5.91 -4.53 17.98
CA TYR A 84 6.71 -3.90 19.01
C TYR A 84 5.82 -3.38 20.13
N LYS A 85 6.19 -3.66 21.39
CA LYS A 85 5.54 -3.15 22.59
C LYS A 85 6.58 -2.51 23.49
N SER A 86 6.31 -1.29 23.96
CA SER A 86 7.16 -0.63 24.94
C SER A 86 7.12 -1.34 26.29
N ARG A 87 8.24 -1.27 27.03
CA ARG A 87 8.31 -1.78 28.40
C ARG A 87 7.51 -0.93 29.39
N LEU A 88 7.47 0.38 29.18
CA LEU A 88 6.66 1.28 30.00
C LEU A 88 5.18 1.03 29.70
N THR A 89 4.39 0.83 30.76
CA THR A 89 2.94 0.70 30.69
C THR A 89 2.28 1.79 31.51
N VAL A 90 1.14 2.29 31.03
CA VAL A 90 0.31 3.30 31.68
C VAL A 90 -1.08 2.68 31.80
N PHE A 91 -1.65 2.58 33.01
CA PHE A 91 -2.93 1.90 33.25
C PHE A 91 -3.02 0.47 32.66
N GLY A 92 -1.92 -0.28 32.63
CA GLY A 92 -1.89 -1.66 32.11
C GLY A 92 -1.87 -1.77 30.58
N ILE A 93 -1.82 -0.66 29.84
CA ILE A 93 -1.58 -0.64 28.39
C ILE A 93 -0.15 -0.13 28.09
N PRO A 94 0.53 -0.66 27.06
CA PRO A 94 1.87 -0.18 26.69
C PRO A 94 1.82 1.30 26.25
N LEU A 95 2.87 2.06 26.59
CA LEU A 95 3.03 3.42 26.12
C LEU A 95 3.05 3.48 24.59
N VAL A 96 3.80 2.58 23.94
CA VAL A 96 3.89 2.48 22.48
C VAL A 96 3.60 1.04 22.06
N HIS A 97 2.69 0.86 21.11
CA HIS A 97 2.41 -0.43 20.49
C HIS A 97 2.36 -0.25 18.97
N ILE A 98 3.30 -0.90 18.29
CA ILE A 98 3.35 -0.96 16.84
C ILE A 98 2.98 -2.39 16.44
N ASN A 99 1.97 -2.58 15.60
CA ASN A 99 1.57 -3.90 15.13
C ASN A 99 1.04 -3.80 13.69
N PHE A 100 1.89 -4.12 12.71
CA PHE A 100 1.54 -4.04 11.30
C PHE A 100 2.00 -5.28 10.54
N GLY A 101 1.28 -5.62 9.47
CA GLY A 101 1.62 -6.75 8.64
C GLY A 101 0.54 -7.08 7.62
N ARG A 102 0.75 -8.13 6.84
CA ARG A 102 -0.24 -8.61 5.87
C ARG A 102 -1.34 -9.39 6.61
N GLY A 103 -2.41 -8.71 7.03
CA GLY A 103 -3.51 -9.32 7.79
C GLY A 103 -4.21 -8.35 8.75
N MET A 104 -5.05 -8.88 9.65
CA MET A 104 -5.79 -8.10 10.66
C MET A 104 -5.00 -8.02 11.97
N TYR A 105 -4.04 -7.10 12.03
CA TYR A 105 -3.22 -6.88 13.22
C TYR A 105 -3.68 -5.66 14.01
N LYS A 106 -3.82 -5.83 15.34
CA LYS A 106 -4.35 -4.80 16.24
C LYS A 106 -3.26 -4.24 17.15
N ALA A 107 -3.04 -2.94 17.08
CA ALA A 107 -2.22 -2.17 17.99
C ALA A 107 -3.11 -1.52 19.07
N LYS A 108 -2.69 -1.65 20.34
CA LYS A 108 -3.35 -1.07 21.52
C LYS A 108 -2.30 -0.46 22.44
N GLY A 109 -2.36 0.84 22.68
CA GLY A 109 -1.41 1.55 23.55
C GLY A 109 -1.77 3.03 23.70
N VAL A 110 -0.98 3.79 24.46
CA VAL A 110 -1.14 5.25 24.49
C VAL A 110 -0.85 5.83 23.11
N ILE A 111 0.25 5.39 22.50
CA ILE A 111 0.61 5.61 21.10
C ILE A 111 0.47 4.26 20.37
N ALA A 112 -0.48 4.17 19.43
CA ALA A 112 -0.79 2.96 18.68
C ALA A 112 -0.57 3.16 17.18
N ILE A 113 0.26 2.32 16.56
CA ILE A 113 0.54 2.37 15.11
C ILE A 113 0.30 0.97 14.51
N GLY A 114 -0.56 0.85 13.50
CA GLY A 114 -0.83 -0.45 12.90
C GLY A 114 -1.98 -0.48 11.92
N ASN A 115 -2.36 -1.67 11.45
CA ASN A 115 -3.52 -1.80 10.56
C ASN A 115 -4.82 -1.39 11.27
N PHE A 116 -5.00 -1.90 12.50
CA PHE A 116 -6.08 -1.53 13.41
C PHE A 116 -5.49 -0.90 14.68
N ALA A 117 -5.54 0.42 14.82
CA ALA A 117 -4.91 1.13 15.92
C ALA A 117 -5.95 1.67 16.92
N VAL A 118 -5.81 1.35 18.20
CA VAL A 118 -6.65 1.90 19.28
C VAL A 118 -5.76 2.50 20.37
N GLY A 119 -5.89 3.80 20.63
CA GLY A 119 -5.05 4.47 21.61
C GLY A 119 -5.46 5.89 21.95
N LEU A 120 -4.61 6.62 22.68
CA LEU A 120 -4.79 8.06 22.87
C LEU A 120 -4.38 8.81 21.59
N PHE A 121 -3.21 8.44 21.06
CA PHE A 121 -2.70 8.81 19.74
C PHE A 121 -2.69 7.55 18.86
N SER A 122 -3.50 7.52 17.81
CA SER A 122 -3.63 6.35 16.95
C SER A 122 -3.35 6.66 15.48
N MET A 123 -2.58 5.80 14.82
CA MET A 123 -2.29 5.88 13.38
C MET A 123 -2.50 4.51 12.74
N GLY A 124 -3.35 4.44 11.71
CA GLY A 124 -3.58 3.17 11.04
C GLY A 124 -4.51 3.21 9.83
N LEU A 125 -4.79 2.04 9.25
CA LEU A 125 -5.83 1.94 8.22
C LEU A 125 -7.18 2.24 8.87
N LEU A 126 -7.50 1.52 9.94
CA LEU A 126 -8.64 1.78 10.81
C LEU A 126 -8.11 2.23 12.18
N SER A 127 -8.47 3.44 12.61
CA SER A 127 -7.91 4.02 13.83
C SER A 127 -8.98 4.62 14.74
N ALA A 128 -8.81 4.45 16.05
CA ALA A 128 -9.68 5.03 17.08
C ALA A 128 -8.88 5.59 18.25
N GLY A 129 -9.10 6.86 18.59
CA GLY A 129 -8.40 7.51 19.70
C GLY A 129 -8.82 8.94 20.00
N LEU A 130 -8.11 9.63 20.89
CA LEU A 130 -8.36 11.06 21.12
C LEU A 130 -7.87 11.87 19.91
N ILE A 131 -6.66 11.57 19.45
CA ILE A 131 -6.09 12.07 18.20
C ILE A 131 -5.88 10.86 17.29
N SER A 132 -6.64 10.80 16.19
CA SER A 132 -6.67 9.63 15.32
C SER A 132 -6.38 10.02 13.87
N ILE A 133 -5.41 9.34 13.26
CA ILE A 133 -5.04 9.47 11.85
C ILE A 133 -5.29 8.13 11.17
N GLY A 134 -6.01 8.11 10.05
CA GLY A 134 -6.16 6.87 9.30
C GLY A 134 -7.03 6.95 8.06
N THR A 135 -7.24 5.83 7.37
CA THR A 135 -8.17 5.82 6.23
C THR A 135 -9.61 5.92 6.70
N ALA A 136 -9.99 5.18 7.75
CA ALA A 136 -11.15 5.47 8.56
C ALA A 136 -10.70 5.74 9.99
N SER A 137 -11.07 6.91 10.51
CA SER A 137 -10.62 7.41 11.80
C SER A 137 -11.80 7.81 12.68
N LEU A 138 -11.76 7.41 13.95
CA LEU A 138 -12.71 7.80 14.98
C LEU A 138 -11.96 8.52 16.10
N GLY A 139 -12.32 9.75 16.44
CA GLY A 139 -11.69 10.41 17.57
C GLY A 139 -12.20 11.79 17.92
N LEU A 140 -11.67 12.41 18.96
CA LEU A 140 -12.00 13.82 19.23
C LEU A 140 -11.43 14.71 18.13
N LEU A 141 -10.16 14.47 17.75
CA LEU A 141 -9.49 15.03 16.58
C LEU A 141 -9.24 13.88 15.59
N ALA A 142 -10.04 13.82 14.52
CA ALA A 142 -10.01 12.75 13.53
C ALA A 142 -9.51 13.27 12.17
N PHE A 143 -8.49 12.62 11.61
CA PHE A 143 -7.89 12.94 10.32
C PHE A 143 -7.90 11.70 9.43
N GLY A 144 -8.56 11.77 8.27
CA GLY A 144 -8.60 10.59 7.41
C GLY A 144 -9.36 10.67 6.10
N GLY A 145 -9.49 9.53 5.42
CA GLY A 145 -10.39 9.41 4.27
C GLY A 145 -11.85 9.55 4.72
N LEU A 146 -12.25 8.72 5.69
CA LEU A 146 -13.46 8.83 6.48
C LEU A 146 -13.08 9.27 7.91
N ALA A 147 -13.56 10.42 8.36
CA ALA A 147 -13.25 10.99 9.66
C ALA A 147 -14.53 11.20 10.48
N LEU A 148 -14.60 10.59 11.67
CA LEU A 148 -15.70 10.69 12.61
C LEU A 148 -15.18 11.31 13.92
N GLY A 149 -15.68 12.48 14.31
CA GLY A 149 -15.14 13.11 15.51
C GLY A 149 -15.70 14.44 15.98
N GLY A 150 -15.04 15.04 16.97
CA GLY A 150 -15.34 16.42 17.40
C GLY A 150 -14.89 17.40 16.33
N LEU A 151 -13.59 17.39 16.02
CA LEU A 151 -13.00 17.97 14.83
C LEU A 151 -12.68 16.84 13.86
N ALA A 152 -13.34 16.81 12.72
CA ALA A 152 -13.15 15.82 11.67
C ALA A 152 -12.60 16.51 10.41
N ILE A 153 -11.43 16.08 9.95
CA ILE A 153 -10.80 16.56 8.72
C ILE A 153 -10.57 15.39 7.78
N GLY A 154 -11.19 15.39 6.61
CA GLY A 154 -11.08 14.24 5.72
C GLY A 154 -11.77 14.34 4.36
N GLY A 155 -11.77 13.23 3.62
CA GLY A 155 -12.55 13.14 2.37
C GLY A 155 -14.05 13.20 2.65
N ALA A 156 -14.52 12.31 3.52
CA ALA A 156 -15.83 12.34 4.16
C ALA A 156 -15.64 12.62 5.65
N ALA A 157 -16.14 13.76 6.13
CA ALA A 157 -15.97 14.23 7.50
C ALA A 157 -17.32 14.38 8.19
N LEU A 158 -17.45 13.80 9.37
CA LEU A 158 -18.65 13.78 10.20
C LEU A 158 -18.28 14.22 11.62
N GLY A 159 -18.76 15.38 12.07
CA GLY A 159 -18.39 15.87 13.39
C GLY A 159 -19.05 17.16 13.85
N ILE A 160 -18.61 17.69 14.99
CA ILE A 160 -19.05 19.03 15.42
C ILE A 160 -18.49 20.08 14.46
N PHE A 161 -17.20 19.95 14.15
CA PHE A 161 -16.49 20.71 13.12
C PHE A 161 -16.06 19.72 12.04
N ALA A 162 -16.64 19.84 10.85
CA ALA A 162 -16.32 18.97 9.73
C ALA A 162 -15.64 19.77 8.61
N ILE A 163 -14.47 19.33 8.17
CA ILE A 163 -13.74 19.91 7.05
C ILE A 163 -13.42 18.81 6.04
N GLY A 164 -13.91 18.92 4.81
CA GLY A 164 -13.68 17.85 3.84
C GLY A 164 -14.30 18.00 2.46
N GLY A 165 -14.22 16.95 1.66
CA GLY A 165 -14.94 16.88 0.38
C GLY A 165 -16.45 16.83 0.61
N LEU A 166 -16.89 15.84 1.38
CA LEU A 166 -18.22 15.75 1.97
C LEU A 166 -18.09 16.05 3.47
N ALA A 167 -18.68 17.15 3.93
CA ALA A 167 -18.58 17.59 5.33
C ALA A 167 -19.98 17.68 5.95
N VAL A 168 -20.20 16.96 7.05
CA VAL A 168 -21.48 16.92 7.77
C VAL A 168 -21.24 17.25 9.24
N GLY A 169 -21.88 18.30 9.76
CA GLY A 169 -21.66 18.67 11.15
C GLY A 169 -22.52 19.79 11.75
N VAL A 170 -22.09 20.32 12.89
CA VAL A 170 -22.70 21.57 13.43
C VAL A 170 -22.16 22.77 12.65
N TYR A 171 -20.86 22.73 12.38
CA TYR A 171 -20.13 23.65 11.51
C TYR A 171 -19.43 22.82 10.43
N ALA A 172 -19.63 23.15 9.16
CA ALA A 172 -19.04 22.40 8.04
C ALA A 172 -18.36 23.32 7.02
N ALA A 173 -17.20 22.89 6.51
CA ALA A 173 -16.48 23.53 5.41
C ALA A 173 -16.03 22.49 4.38
N GLY A 174 -16.34 22.67 3.10
CA GLY A 174 -16.00 21.63 2.13
C GLY A 174 -16.47 21.82 0.70
N GLY A 175 -16.38 20.75 -0.10
CA GLY A 175 -16.98 20.73 -1.44
C GLY A 175 -18.51 20.69 -1.35
N CYS A 176 -19.03 19.71 -0.62
CA CYS A 176 -20.42 19.57 -0.21
C CYS A 176 -20.49 19.67 1.32
N ALA A 177 -21.08 20.74 1.83
CA ALA A 177 -21.15 21.06 3.26
C ALA A 177 -22.61 21.04 3.75
N LEU A 178 -22.92 20.12 4.66
CA LEU A 178 -24.21 20.00 5.33
C LEU A 178 -24.01 20.34 6.80
N ALA A 179 -24.62 21.42 7.29
CA ALA A 179 -24.44 21.81 8.68
C ALA A 179 -25.71 22.28 9.37
N ALA A 180 -25.79 22.06 10.68
CA ALA A 180 -26.90 22.59 11.47
C ALA A 180 -26.85 24.12 11.62
N ARG A 181 -25.65 24.72 11.75
CA ARG A 181 -25.48 26.17 12.00
C ARG A 181 -24.88 26.92 10.81
N ILE A 182 -23.65 26.59 10.45
CA ILE A 182 -22.89 27.31 9.42
C ILE A 182 -22.25 26.29 8.48
N ALA A 183 -22.57 26.39 7.19
CA ALA A 183 -21.95 25.60 6.12
C ALA A 183 -21.28 26.51 5.11
N VAL A 184 -20.07 26.13 4.70
CA VAL A 184 -19.30 26.83 3.67
C VAL A 184 -18.80 25.86 2.63
N GLY A 185 -19.06 26.13 1.35
CA GLY A 185 -18.56 25.23 0.30
C GLY A 185 -18.98 25.52 -1.13
N GLY A 186 -18.73 24.55 -2.01
CA GLY A 186 -19.29 24.56 -3.36
C GLY A 186 -20.81 24.45 -3.30
N TYR A 187 -21.30 23.41 -2.63
CA TYR A 187 -22.68 23.27 -2.17
C TYR A 187 -22.74 23.42 -0.63
N ALA A 188 -23.63 24.25 -0.11
CA ALA A 188 -23.80 24.50 1.31
C ALA A 188 -25.28 24.43 1.72
N ASN A 189 -25.63 23.56 2.66
CA ASN A 189 -26.96 23.52 3.28
C ASN A 189 -26.83 23.72 4.79
N ALA A 190 -27.33 24.83 5.32
CA ALA A 190 -27.31 25.16 6.74
C ALA A 190 -28.21 26.35 7.08
N HIS A 191 -28.39 26.65 8.37
CA HIS A 191 -29.08 27.88 8.77
C HIS A 191 -28.41 29.14 8.18
N ILE A 192 -27.07 29.20 8.25
CA ILE A 192 -26.23 30.17 7.53
C ILE A 192 -25.42 29.39 6.48
N ALA A 193 -25.74 29.57 5.20
CA ALA A 193 -25.12 28.87 4.09
C ALA A 193 -24.32 29.84 3.20
N ILE A 194 -23.05 29.52 2.95
CA ILE A 194 -22.12 30.37 2.20
C ILE A 194 -21.48 29.52 1.09
N GLY A 195 -21.67 29.89 -0.17
CA GLY A 195 -21.14 29.07 -1.25
C GLY A 195 -21.67 29.36 -2.63
N GLY A 196 -21.24 28.57 -3.62
CA GLY A 196 -21.71 28.70 -5.00
C GLY A 196 -23.18 28.31 -5.16
N ALA A 197 -23.57 27.19 -4.56
CA ALA A 197 -24.96 26.74 -4.45
C ALA A 197 -25.30 26.59 -2.96
N ALA A 198 -26.18 27.45 -2.44
CA ALA A 198 -26.42 27.54 -1.01
C ALA A 198 -27.93 27.54 -0.68
N ASP A 199 -28.29 26.84 0.38
CA ASP A 199 -29.67 26.68 0.87
C ASP A 199 -29.71 26.83 2.39
N GLY A 200 -30.58 27.72 2.88
CA GLY A 200 -30.58 28.14 4.27
C GLY A 200 -31.50 29.32 4.58
N ALA A 201 -31.57 29.70 5.86
CA ALA A 201 -32.30 30.90 6.29
C ALA A 201 -31.54 32.18 5.90
N PHE A 202 -30.21 32.13 5.96
CA PHE A 202 -29.32 33.17 5.49
C PHE A 202 -28.36 32.58 4.45
N VAL A 203 -28.43 33.11 3.22
CA VAL A 203 -27.71 32.58 2.07
C VAL A 203 -26.78 33.63 1.49
N PHE A 204 -25.52 33.29 1.33
CA PHE A 204 -24.49 34.16 0.76
C PHE A 204 -23.82 33.48 -0.44
N THR A 205 -23.97 34.05 -1.63
CA THR A 205 -23.42 33.52 -2.89
C THR A 205 -22.46 34.48 -3.61
N GLU A 206 -22.45 35.76 -3.25
CA GLU A 206 -21.60 36.78 -3.86
C GLU A 206 -20.27 36.98 -3.12
N LYS A 207 -19.18 37.05 -3.87
CA LYS A 207 -17.84 37.33 -3.30
C LYS A 207 -17.61 38.82 -3.14
N GLY A 208 -16.88 39.21 -2.09
CA GLY A 208 -16.43 40.59 -1.89
C GLY A 208 -16.27 40.99 -0.43
N ALA A 209 -15.55 42.09 -0.21
CA ALA A 209 -15.28 42.59 1.14
C ALA A 209 -16.56 42.99 1.91
N ALA A 210 -17.58 43.46 1.19
CA ALA A 210 -18.89 43.77 1.75
C ALA A 210 -19.60 42.51 2.25
N ALA A 211 -19.60 41.43 1.45
CA ALA A 211 -20.16 40.15 1.84
C ALA A 211 -19.45 39.56 3.07
N CYS A 212 -18.13 39.68 3.16
CA CYS A 212 -17.37 39.25 4.34
C CYS A 212 -17.85 39.94 5.63
N GLU A 213 -18.12 41.25 5.57
CA GLU A 213 -18.62 42.00 6.73
C GLU A 213 -20.07 41.63 7.06
N GLU A 214 -20.92 41.45 6.05
CA GLU A 214 -22.32 41.03 6.24
C GLU A 214 -22.43 39.64 6.87
N ILE A 215 -21.63 38.68 6.40
CA ILE A 215 -21.51 37.34 6.99
C ILE A 215 -21.09 37.44 8.45
N ARG A 216 -20.09 38.26 8.74
CA ARG A 216 -19.57 38.47 10.11
C ARG A 216 -20.66 38.99 11.04
N GLN A 217 -21.42 39.99 10.60
CA GLN A 217 -22.52 40.58 11.38
C GLN A 217 -23.66 39.58 11.58
N THR A 218 -24.01 38.82 10.56
CA THR A 218 -25.05 37.79 10.63
C THR A 218 -24.69 36.68 11.61
N ILE A 219 -23.45 36.18 11.57
CA ILE A 219 -22.97 35.17 12.53
C ILE A 219 -23.01 35.70 13.97
N LEU A 220 -22.63 36.97 14.19
CA LEU A 220 -22.65 37.58 15.53
C LEU A 220 -24.08 37.81 16.04
N ARG A 221 -25.03 38.10 15.15
CA ARG A 221 -26.44 38.28 15.48
C ARG A 221 -27.11 36.96 15.86
N GLU A 222 -26.97 35.94 15.02
CA GLU A 222 -27.64 34.64 15.22
C GLU A 222 -26.93 33.76 16.26
N TYR A 223 -25.59 33.82 16.30
CA TYR A 223 -24.77 32.99 17.17
C TYR A 223 -23.73 33.82 17.95
N PRO A 224 -24.17 34.65 18.92
CA PRO A 224 -23.29 35.59 19.64
C PRO A 224 -22.19 34.92 20.46
N ARG A 225 -22.33 33.64 20.80
CA ARG A 225 -21.32 32.83 21.52
C ARG A 225 -20.30 32.15 20.60
N THR A 226 -20.33 32.40 19.29
CA THR A 226 -19.38 31.80 18.33
C THR A 226 -17.97 32.32 18.58
N TRP A 227 -16.99 31.42 18.58
CA TRP A 227 -15.59 31.78 18.81
C TRP A 227 -15.05 32.70 17.69
N LYS A 228 -14.27 33.71 18.06
CA LYS A 228 -13.70 34.70 17.11
C LYS A 228 -12.94 34.07 15.94
N PHE A 229 -12.26 32.95 16.17
CA PHE A 229 -11.55 32.22 15.12
C PHE A 229 -12.51 31.66 14.06
N LEU A 230 -13.64 31.05 14.47
CA LEU A 230 -14.64 30.51 13.54
C LEU A 230 -15.29 31.61 12.71
N ILE A 231 -15.57 32.75 13.35
CA ILE A 231 -16.12 33.92 12.65
C ILE A 231 -15.15 34.35 11.55
N ARG A 232 -13.86 34.51 11.86
CA ARG A 232 -12.83 34.86 10.87
C ARG A 232 -12.71 33.83 9.76
N LEU A 233 -12.74 32.55 10.11
CA LEU A 233 -12.62 31.44 9.18
C LEU A 233 -13.76 31.47 8.15
N PHE A 234 -15.00 31.61 8.61
CA PHE A 234 -16.18 31.59 7.76
C PHE A 234 -16.41 32.92 7.03
N SER A 235 -16.12 34.07 7.65
CA SER A 235 -16.21 35.36 6.97
C SER A 235 -15.15 35.53 5.88
N ALA A 236 -13.99 34.90 6.03
CA ALA A 236 -12.92 34.96 5.03
C ALA A 236 -13.17 34.06 3.81
N ALA A 237 -14.17 33.18 3.85
CA ALA A 237 -14.46 32.24 2.76
C ALA A 237 -14.90 32.92 1.46
N MET A 238 -15.41 34.15 1.55
CA MET A 238 -15.97 34.93 0.43
C MET A 238 -15.07 36.12 0.03
N ARG A 239 -13.82 36.12 0.51
CA ARG A 239 -12.83 37.13 0.16
C ARG A 239 -12.39 37.03 -1.30
#